data_AF-A0A7V6GVK8-F1
#
_entry.id   AF-A0A7V6GVK8-F1
#
_cell.length_a   1.000
_cell.length_b   1.000
_cell.length_c   1.000
_cell.angle_alpha   90.00
_cell.angle_beta   90.00
_cell.angle_gamma   90.00
#
_symmetry.space_group_name_H-M   'P 1'
#
loop_
_entity.id
_entity.type
_entity.pdbx_description
1 polymer ?
#
loop_
_entity_poly.entity_id
_entity_poly.type
_entity_poly.pdbx_seq_one_letter_code
_entity_poly.pdbx_strand_id
1 'polypeptide(L)' 'MICNPPYGERLEDESTAKMIYSDMGKKFEEFNNWSIYILAPEKIFEDAYGKKADKRRKLYNGKIICNLYQYFGTK' A
#
# COMPACT_ATOMS: atom_id res chain seq x y z
N MET A 1 -10.07 6.89 -0.01
CA MET A 1 -10.09 5.56 -0.64
C MET A 1 -9.43 4.55 0.30
N ILE A 2 -9.99 3.35 0.42
CA ILE A 2 -9.44 2.26 1.23
C ILE A 2 -9.22 1.07 0.29
N CYS A 3 -8.01 0.49 0.30
CA CYS A 3 -7.66 -0.64 -0.56
C CYS A 3 -6.93 -1.72 0.25
N ASN A 4 -7.29 -2.97 0.01
CA ASN A 4 -6.56 -4.14 0.49
C ASN A 4 -6.04 -4.90 -0.74
N PRO A 5 -4.98 -4.40 -1.40
CA PRO A 5 -4.45 -5.01 -2.62
C PRO A 5 -4.04 -6.46 -2.34
N PRO A 6 -3.91 -7.31 -3.36
CA PRO A 6 -3.40 -8.66 -3.15
C PRO A 6 -2.00 -8.63 -2.48
N TYR A 7 -1.73 -9.60 -1.61
CA TYR A 7 -0.44 -9.82 -0.92
C TYR A 7 -0.23 -11.30 -0.61
N GLY A 8 1.04 -11.69 -0.39
CA GLY A 8 1.42 -13.03 0.08
C GLY A 8 1.15 -14.12 -0.95
N GLU A 9 0.62 -15.26 -0.53
CA GLU A 9 0.31 -16.43 -1.39
C GLU A 9 -0.62 -16.14 -2.58
N ARG A 10 -1.32 -15.00 -2.59
CA ARG A 10 -2.16 -14.55 -3.71
C ARG A 10 -1.37 -13.88 -4.84
N LEU A 11 -0.14 -13.48 -4.57
CA LEU A 11 0.83 -13.00 -5.54
C LEU A 11 1.99 -14.00 -5.48
N GLU A 12 1.97 -14.99 -6.37
CA GLU A 12 3.02 -16.01 -6.46
C GLU A 12 4.41 -15.40 -6.71
N ASP A 13 4.47 -14.14 -7.18
CA ASP A 13 5.71 -13.42 -7.49
C ASP A 13 5.77 -12.02 -6.85
N GLU A 14 6.82 -11.78 -6.07
CA GLU A 14 7.17 -10.47 -5.48
C GLU A 14 7.34 -9.39 -6.56
N SER A 15 7.80 -9.76 -7.75
CA SER A 15 7.97 -8.83 -8.88
C SER A 15 6.62 -8.25 -9.32
N THR A 16 5.59 -9.10 -9.39
CA THR A 16 4.23 -8.69 -9.76
C THR A 16 3.64 -7.77 -8.69
N ALA A 17 3.87 -8.09 -7.41
CA ALA A 17 3.45 -7.24 -6.29
C ALA A 17 4.06 -5.83 -6.39
N LYS A 18 5.37 -5.74 -6.67
CA LYS A 18 6.07 -4.46 -6.83
C LYS A 18 5.53 -3.66 -8.01
N MET A 19 5.25 -4.31 -9.15
CA MET A 19 4.63 -3.64 -10.30
C MET A 19 3.27 -3.03 -9.93
N ILE A 20 2.39 -3.81 -9.29
CA ILE A 20 1.08 -3.32 -8.85
C ILE A 20 1.23 -2.12 -7.90
N TYR A 21 2.13 -2.21 -6.91
CA TYR A 21 2.32 -1.13 -5.94
C TYR A 21 2.91 0.14 -6.58
N SER A 22 3.82 0.00 -7.54
CA SER A 22 4.34 1.11 -8.35
C SER A 22 3.22 1.78 -9.15
N ASP A 23 2.38 0.99 -9.81
CA ASP A 23 1.28 1.53 -10.61
C ASP A 23 0.21 2.20 -9.74
N MET A 24 -0.05 1.65 -8.55
CA MET A 24 -0.88 2.30 -7.52
C MET A 24 -0.29 3.66 -7.13
N GLY A 25 1.01 3.74 -6.85
CA GLY A 25 1.69 4.99 -6.52
C GLY A 25 1.48 6.06 -7.58
N LYS A 26 1.81 5.73 -8.84
CA LYS A 26 1.64 6.63 -10.00
C LYS A 26 0.20 7.09 -10.18
N LYS A 27 -0.76 6.15 -10.07
CA LYS A 27 -2.18 6.49 -10.25
C LYS A 27 -2.73 7.34 -9.12
N PHE A 28 -2.23 7.15 -7.90
CA PHE A 28 -2.73 7.85 -6.73
C PHE A 28 -2.16 9.26 -6.55
N GLU A 29 -1.06 9.59 -7.24
CA GLU A 29 -0.60 10.98 -7.38
C GLU A 29 -1.66 11.88 -8.03
N GLU A 30 -2.46 11.35 -8.97
CA GLU A 30 -3.57 12.08 -9.60
C GLU A 30 -4.69 12.43 -8.60
N PHE A 31 -4.71 11.80 -7.42
CA PHE A 31 -5.74 11.98 -6.38
C PHE A 31 -5.18 12.62 -5.10
N ASN A 32 -4.30 13.62 -5.22
CA ASN A 32 -3.65 14.30 -4.09
C ASN A 32 -4.61 14.87 -3.00
N ASN A 33 -5.84 15.22 -3.37
CA ASN A 33 -6.86 15.71 -2.43
C ASN A 33 -7.55 14.58 -1.64
N TRP A 34 -7.25 13.32 -1.93
CA TRP A 34 -7.90 12.17 -1.30
C TRP A 34 -7.02 11.61 -0.19
N SER A 35 -7.64 11.27 0.93
CA SER A 35 -6.99 10.42 1.92
C SER A 35 -7.03 8.96 1.45
N ILE A 36 -5.87 8.31 1.39
CA ILE A 36 -5.68 6.96 0.86
C ILE A 36 -5.17 6.06 1.98
N TYR A 37 -5.79 4.89 2.11
CA TYR A 37 -5.49 3.90 3.12
C TYR A 37 -5.24 2.56 2.44
N ILE A 38 -4.05 1.99 2.62
CA ILE A 38 -3.64 0.75 1.93
C ILE A 38 -3.17 -0.26 2.97
N LEU A 39 -3.77 -1.44 2.96
CA LEU A 39 -3.35 -2.57 3.80
C LEU A 39 -2.40 -3.46 3.00
N ALA A 40 -1.11 -3.45 3.36
CA ALA A 40 -0.07 -4.17 2.63
C ALA A 40 1.06 -4.66 3.57
N PRO A 41 1.86 -5.67 3.18
CA PRO A 41 3.00 -6.14 3.97
C PRO A 41 4.12 -5.08 4.06
N GLU A 42 4.93 -5.16 5.13
CA GLU A 42 5.94 -4.15 5.44
C GLU A 42 7.11 -4.10 4.46
N LYS A 43 7.59 -5.28 4.05
CA LYS A 43 8.94 -5.43 3.46
C LYS A 43 9.16 -4.70 2.13
N ILE A 44 8.10 -4.41 1.37
CA ILE A 44 8.24 -3.98 -0.03
C ILE A 44 7.33 -2.82 -0.45
N PHE A 45 6.37 -2.43 0.40
CA PHE A 45 5.26 -1.60 -0.07
C PHE A 45 5.68 -0.15 -0.34
N GLU A 46 6.24 0.58 0.64
CA GLU A 46 6.57 2.00 0.47
C GLU A 46 7.64 2.23 -0.61
N ASP A 47 8.61 1.31 -0.71
CA ASP A 47 9.66 1.37 -1.73
C ASP A 47 9.09 1.20 -3.14
N ALA A 48 8.16 0.25 -3.34
CA ALA A 48 7.50 0.07 -4.62
C ALA A 48 6.46 1.17 -4.90
N TYR A 49 5.73 1.62 -3.87
CA TYR A 49 4.72 2.67 -3.97
C TYR A 49 5.31 4.06 -4.25
N GLY A 50 6.61 4.27 -3.96
CA GLY A 50 7.34 5.49 -4.31
C GLY A 50 7.10 6.67 -3.35
N LYS A 51 6.32 6.49 -2.28
CA LYS A 51 6.03 7.51 -1.27
C LYS A 51 5.93 6.89 0.11
N LYS A 52 6.49 7.58 1.11
CA LYS A 52 6.32 7.20 2.52
C LYS A 52 4.93 7.60 3.02
N ALA A 53 4.31 6.73 3.80
CA ALA A 53 3.02 7.01 4.44
C ALA A 53 3.17 8.04 5.56
N ASP A 54 2.18 8.91 5.69
CA ASP A 54 2.09 9.87 6.79
C ASP A 54 1.91 9.15 8.13
N LYS A 55 1.20 8.02 8.11
CA LYS A 55 1.05 7.16 9.28
C LYS A 55 1.02 5.68 8.90
N ARG A 56 1.66 4.87 9.74
CA ARG A 56 1.65 3.41 9.65
C ARG A 56 1.04 2.84 10.91
N ARG A 57 0.14 1.86 10.74
CA ARG A 57 -0.42 1.09 11.86
C ARG A 57 -0.24 -0.39 11.57
N LYS A 58 0.52 -1.07 12.42
CA LYS A 58 0.67 -2.52 12.35
C LYS A 58 -0.66 -3.20 12.63
N LEU A 59 -1.04 -4.13 11.76
CA LEU A 59 -2.25 -4.94 11.83
C LEU A 59 -1.92 -6.40 11.53
N TYR A 60 -2.87 -7.28 11.86
CA TYR A 60 -2.80 -8.69 11.52
C TYR A 60 -3.95 -9.01 10.57
N ASN A 61 -3.63 -9.53 9.39
CA ASN A 61 -4.61 -10.10 8.49
C ASN A 61 -4.53 -11.64 8.60
N GLY A 62 -5.32 -12.18 9.55
CA GLY A 62 -5.14 -13.55 10.01
C GLY A 62 -3.76 -13.74 10.66
N LYS A 63 -2.95 -14.66 10.12
CA LYS A 63 -1.58 -14.91 10.59
C LYS A 63 -0.53 -14.01 9.92
N ILE A 64 -0.93 -13.19 8.95
CA ILE A 64 -0.02 -12.35 8.18
C ILE A 64 0.10 -10.98 8.85
N ILE A 65 1.33 -10.57 9.12
CA ILE A 65 1.63 -9.22 9.61
C ILE A 65 1.56 -8.25 8.43
N CYS A 66 0.71 -7.24 8.55
CA CYS A 66 0.58 -6.16 7.58
C CYS A 66 0.69 -4.79 8.26
N ASN A 67 0.86 -3.75 7.47
CA ASN A 67 0.70 -2.38 7.91
C ASN A 67 -0.46 -1.74 7.13
N LEU A 68 -1.27 -0.95 7.85
CA LEU A 68 -2.16 0.02 7.24
C LEU A 68 -1.36 1.32 7.02
N TYR A 69 -1.03 1.56 5.76
CA TYR A 69 -0.39 2.78 5.28
C TYR A 69 -1.46 3.84 5.04
N GLN A 70 -1.24 5.04 5.57
CA GLN A 70 -2.18 6.15 5.53
C GLN A 70 -1.49 7.33 4.88
N TYR A 71 -2.08 7.81 3.80
CA TYR A 71 -1.68 9.02 3.08
C TYR A 71 -2.83 10.02 3.21
N PHE A 72 -2.60 11.17 3.81
CA PHE A 72 -3.63 12.16 4.01
C PHE A 72 -3.72 13.09 2.81
N GLY A 73 -4.94 13.29 2.33
CA GLY A 73 -5.21 14.26 1.29
C GLY A 73 -5.05 15.68 1.79
N THR A 74 -4.68 16.59 0.90
CA THR A 74 -4.73 18.02 1.17
C THR A 74 -6.18 18.52 1.28
N LYS A 75 -6.42 19.45 2.21
CA LYS A 75 -7.73 20.13 2.35
C LYS A 75 -7.93 21.17 1.26
#